data_AF-A0A1J3G6J8-F1
#
_entry.id   AF-A0A1J3G6J8-F1
#
_cell.length_a   1.000
_cell.length_b   1.000
_cell.length_c   1.000
_cell.angle_alpha   90.00
_cell.angle_beta   90.00
_cell.angle_gamma   90.00
#
_symmetry.space_group_name_H-M   'P 1'
#
loop_
_entity.id
_entity.type
_entity.pdbx_description
1 polymer ?
#
loop_
_entity_poly.entity_id
_entity_poly.type
_entity_poly.pdbx_seq_one_letter_code
_entity_poly.pdbx_strand_id
1 'polypeptide(L)'
;TKAPNFVVELIQSSPTSLVLILDLPHRKDLVLNPDYLKEYYQDTNLDSHRQSLLKLPEINPYVSPSLFVRSAFSPAASMLKIDVEEEGTLEEILRDHVSPAAKEVLGVWLERCAVEEEEKRVMGVEEKLELERRDKSF
;
A
#
# COMPACT_ATOMS: atom_id res chain seq x y z
N THR A 1 -5.50 15.74 -8.43
CA THR A 1 -6.17 14.45 -8.21
C THR A 1 -6.34 14.21 -6.73
N LYS A 2 -7.40 13.49 -6.33
CA LYS A 2 -7.65 12.99 -4.97
C LYS A 2 -7.14 11.56 -4.75
N ALA A 3 -6.73 10.88 -5.82
CA ALA A 3 -6.38 9.46 -5.80
C ALA A 3 -5.24 9.13 -4.81
N PRO A 4 -5.17 7.87 -4.32
CA PRO A 4 -4.10 7.39 -3.45
C PRO A 4 -2.69 7.58 -4.02
N ASN A 5 -1.72 7.65 -3.11
CA ASN A 5 -0.30 7.56 -3.47
C ASN A 5 0.10 6.09 -3.70
N PHE A 6 1.36 5.85 -4.09
CA PHE A 6 1.95 4.51 -4.20
C PHE A 6 3.23 4.45 -3.36
N VAL A 7 3.45 3.35 -2.65
CA VAL A 7 4.69 3.11 -1.91
C VAL A 7 5.08 1.64 -1.96
N VAL A 8 6.37 1.40 -2.16
CA VAL A 8 7.01 0.10 -1.96
C VAL A 8 8.35 0.34 -1.25
N GLU A 9 8.53 -0.23 -0.06
CA GLU A 9 9.77 -0.17 0.70
C GLU A 9 10.20 -1.58 1.13
N LEU A 10 11.50 -1.83 1.01
CA LEU A 10 12.17 -3.03 1.50
C LEU A 10 13.20 -2.60 2.54
N ILE A 11 12.98 -2.96 3.80
CA ILE A 11 13.84 -2.59 4.91
C ILE A 11 14.49 -3.86 5.45
N GLN A 12 15.76 -4.06 5.12
CA GLN A 12 16.51 -5.23 5.54
C GLN A 12 17.31 -4.93 6.82
N SER A 13 17.01 -5.64 7.90
CA SER A 13 17.74 -5.53 9.17
C SER A 13 18.82 -6.60 9.33
N SER A 14 18.69 -7.73 8.63
CA SER A 14 19.69 -8.81 8.59
C SER A 14 19.63 -9.54 7.24
N PRO A 15 20.64 -10.35 6.87
CA PRO A 15 20.62 -11.13 5.63
C PRO A 15 19.38 -12.06 5.47
N THR A 16 18.76 -12.43 6.59
CA THR A 16 17.65 -13.39 6.65
C THR A 16 16.32 -12.78 7.09
N SER A 17 16.26 -11.46 7.29
CA SER A 17 15.06 -10.77 7.76
C SER A 17 14.82 -9.47 6.99
N LEU A 18 13.66 -9.39 6.34
CA LEU A 18 13.26 -8.27 5.51
C LEU A 18 11.86 -7.80 5.89
N VAL A 19 11.67 -6.50 6.01
CA VAL A 19 10.35 -5.89 6.14
C VAL A 19 9.92 -5.35 4.78
N LEU A 20 8.75 -5.78 4.32
CA LEU A 20 8.07 -5.29 3.13
C LEU A 20 6.95 -4.34 3.57
N ILE A 21 6.94 -3.16 2.95
CA ILE A 21 5.84 -2.21 3.02
C ILE A 21 5.38 -1.98 1.59
N LEU A 22 4.18 -2.44 1.24
CA LEU A 22 3.58 -2.24 -0.08
C LEU A 22 2.14 -1.77 0.09
N ASP A 23 1.84 -0.57 -0.40
CA ASP A 23 0.53 0.06 -0.18
C ASP A 23 0.19 1.14 -1.22
N LEU A 24 -1.10 1.49 -1.26
CA LEU A 24 -1.60 2.74 -1.84
C LEU A 24 -2.12 3.67 -0.72
N PRO A 25 -1.27 4.53 -0.10
CA PRO A 25 -1.69 5.34 1.04
C PRO A 25 -2.83 6.29 0.70
N HIS A 26 -3.83 6.31 1.57
CA HIS A 26 -5.03 7.14 1.41
C HIS A 26 -4.71 8.61 1.64
N ARG A 27 -5.33 9.49 0.83
CA ARG A 27 -5.17 10.96 0.94
C ARG A 27 -6.39 11.67 1.52
N LYS A 28 -7.51 10.96 1.70
CA LYS A 28 -8.71 11.44 2.39
C LYS A 28 -8.99 10.60 3.61
N ASP A 29 -9.59 11.19 4.65
CA ASP A 29 -10.07 10.44 5.81
C ASP A 29 -11.10 9.39 5.37
N LEU A 30 -10.80 8.11 5.65
CA LEU A 30 -11.59 6.97 5.16
C LEU A 30 -12.91 6.79 5.91
N VAL A 31 -13.03 7.32 7.13
CA VAL A 31 -14.28 7.28 7.91
C VAL A 31 -15.23 8.37 7.42
N LEU A 32 -14.70 9.57 7.14
CA LEU A 32 -15.48 10.67 6.59
C LEU A 32 -15.86 10.47 5.11
N ASN A 33 -15.07 9.68 4.36
CA ASN A 33 -15.25 9.46 2.92
C ASN A 33 -15.37 7.95 2.60
N PRO A 34 -16.50 7.30 2.95
CA PRO A 34 -16.69 5.87 2.70
C PRO A 34 -16.77 5.53 1.21
N ASP A 35 -17.17 6.49 0.36
CA ASP A 35 -17.13 6.42 -1.09
C ASP A 35 -15.69 6.27 -1.62
N TYR A 36 -14.75 7.03 -1.05
CA TYR A 36 -13.32 6.93 -1.36
C TYR A 36 -12.75 5.56 -0.96
N LEU A 37 -13.12 5.06 0.23
CA LEU A 37 -12.71 3.73 0.69
C LEU A 37 -13.20 2.64 -0.28
N LYS A 38 -14.45 2.76 -0.73
CA LYS A 38 -15.03 1.81 -1.68
C LYS A 38 -14.32 1.84 -3.03
N GLU A 39 -14.20 3.03 -3.64
CA GLU A 39 -13.62 3.22 -4.98
C GLU A 39 -12.19 2.67 -5.08
N TYR A 40 -11.34 2.98 -4.10
CA TYR A 40 -9.91 2.72 -4.20
C TYR A 40 -9.43 1.44 -3.51
N TYR A 41 -10.19 0.85 -2.58
CA TYR A 41 -9.74 -0.31 -1.80
C TYR A 41 -10.68 -1.51 -1.84
N GLN A 42 -12.00 -1.28 -1.77
CA GLN A 42 -12.95 -2.40 -1.82
C GLN A 42 -13.15 -2.91 -3.25
N ASP A 43 -13.17 -2.00 -4.23
CA ASP A 43 -13.40 -2.34 -5.64
C ASP A 43 -12.12 -2.77 -6.39
N THR A 44 -10.94 -2.70 -5.77
CA THR A 44 -9.61 -2.89 -6.42
C THR A 44 -8.86 -4.16 -6.03
N ASN A 45 -9.46 -5.07 -5.26
CA ASN A 45 -8.84 -6.34 -4.80
C ASN A 45 -7.48 -6.20 -4.10
N LEU A 46 -7.07 -5.01 -3.66
CA LEU A 46 -5.74 -4.76 -3.08
C LEU A 46 -5.44 -5.67 -1.88
N ASP A 47 -6.46 -5.97 -1.06
CA ASP A 47 -6.30 -6.83 0.12
C ASP A 47 -5.94 -8.28 -0.24
N SER A 48 -6.26 -8.73 -1.46
CA SER A 48 -5.96 -10.09 -1.92
C SER A 48 -4.45 -10.36 -1.99
N HIS A 49 -3.64 -9.35 -2.34
CA HIS A 49 -2.18 -9.50 -2.40
C HIS A 49 -1.61 -9.69 -1.00
N ARG A 50 -2.05 -8.88 -0.02
CA ARG A 50 -1.67 -9.04 1.39
C ARG A 50 -2.05 -10.41 1.92
N GLN A 51 -3.29 -10.85 1.67
CA GLN A 51 -3.77 -12.16 2.09
C GLN A 51 -3.00 -13.31 1.42
N SER A 52 -2.63 -13.17 0.15
CA SER A 52 -1.86 -14.18 -0.58
C SER A 52 -0.46 -14.34 -0.01
N LEU A 53 0.23 -13.23 0.27
CA LEU A 53 1.57 -13.24 0.86
C LEU A 53 1.56 -13.83 2.27
N LEU A 54 0.56 -13.50 3.10
CA LEU A 54 0.40 -14.04 4.45
C LEU A 54 0.10 -15.55 4.53
N LYS A 55 -0.14 -16.23 3.39
CA LYS A 55 -0.27 -17.70 3.36
C LYS A 55 1.08 -18.41 3.40
N LEU A 56 2.17 -17.70 3.09
CA LEU A 56 3.51 -18.27 3.14
C LEU A 56 3.98 -18.34 4.60
N PRO A 57 4.53 -19.49 5.04
CA PRO A 57 4.92 -19.67 6.44
C PRO A 57 6.05 -18.74 6.90
N GLU A 58 6.89 -18.28 5.97
CA GLU A 58 8.00 -17.35 6.23
C GLU A 58 7.53 -15.90 6.41
N ILE A 59 6.27 -15.59 6.03
CA ILE A 59 5.73 -14.24 6.03
C ILE A 59 4.77 -14.04 7.20
N ASN A 60 5.10 -13.06 8.03
CA ASN A 60 4.32 -12.66 9.20
C ASN A 60 3.90 -11.18 9.11
N PRO A 61 2.84 -10.76 9.82
CA PRO A 61 2.50 -9.34 9.90
C PRO A 61 3.63 -8.52 10.54
N TYR A 62 4.03 -7.43 9.89
CA TYR A 62 4.91 -6.42 10.48
C TYR A 62 4.07 -5.33 11.14
N VAL A 63 4.31 -5.10 12.43
CA VAL A 63 3.65 -4.04 13.19
C VAL A 63 4.68 -2.94 13.48
N SER A 64 4.62 -1.85 12.71
CA SER A 64 5.53 -0.71 12.86
C SER A 64 5.50 -0.16 14.30
N PRO A 65 6.63 0.18 14.93
CA PRO A 65 6.63 0.81 16.26
C PRO A 65 6.00 2.20 16.25
N SER A 66 5.94 2.87 15.10
CA SER A 66 5.34 4.20 14.94
C SER A 66 3.83 4.10 14.70
N LEU A 67 3.01 4.63 15.61
CA LEU A 67 1.56 4.73 15.42
C LEU A 67 1.20 5.60 14.22
N PHE A 68 2.01 6.63 13.93
CA PHE A 68 1.83 7.49 12.76
C PHE A 68 1.92 6.69 11.46
N VAL A 69 2.92 5.80 11.35
CA VAL A 69 3.03 4.88 10.22
C VAL A 69 1.79 3.98 10.15
N ARG A 70 1.33 3.41 11.27
CA ARG A 70 0.12 2.56 11.24
C ARG A 70 -1.13 3.31 10.77
N SER A 71 -1.27 4.60 11.10
CA SER A 71 -2.45 5.40 10.71
C SER A 71 -2.39 5.94 9.28
N ALA A 72 -1.20 6.11 8.72
CA ALA A 72 -1.07 6.73 7.40
C ALA A 72 -1.30 5.75 6.25
N PHE A 73 -1.01 4.48 6.48
CA PHE A 73 -1.16 3.42 5.49
C PHE A 73 -2.61 2.97 5.39
N SER A 74 -2.98 2.41 4.24
CA SER A 74 -4.34 1.98 3.97
C SER A 74 -4.73 0.71 4.73
N PRO A 75 -6.03 0.43 4.87
CA PRO A 75 -6.51 -0.84 5.45
C PRO A 75 -6.07 -2.09 4.67
N ALA A 76 -5.67 -1.94 3.40
CA ALA A 76 -5.21 -3.02 2.53
C ALA A 76 -3.68 -3.13 2.46
N ALA A 77 -2.94 -2.34 3.25
CA ALA A 77 -1.48 -2.29 3.21
C ALA A 77 -0.83 -3.64 3.53
N SER A 78 0.10 -4.07 2.68
CA SER A 78 0.97 -5.22 2.93
C SER A 78 2.14 -4.78 3.81
N MET A 79 1.89 -4.71 5.12
CA MET A 79 2.91 -4.49 6.15
C MET A 79 3.40 -5.86 6.65
N LEU A 80 4.48 -6.37 6.06
CA LEU A 80 4.90 -7.77 6.21
C LEU A 80 6.36 -7.88 6.64
N LYS A 81 6.65 -8.90 7.43
CA LYS A 81 7.98 -9.31 7.83
C LYS A 81 8.24 -10.69 7.24
N ILE A 82 9.33 -10.81 6.50
CA ILE A 82 9.79 -12.05 5.88
C ILE A 82 11.01 -12.49 6.68
N ASP A 83 10.89 -13.61 7.38
CA ASP A 83 11.98 -14.21 8.15
C ASP A 83 12.27 -15.59 7.55
N VAL A 84 13.49 -15.80 7.07
CA VAL A 84 13.95 -17.07 6.48
C VAL A 84 15.15 -17.63 7.23
N GLU A 85 15.44 -18.91 7.06
CA GLU A 85 16.68 -19.52 7.59
C GLU A 85 17.85 -19.38 6.59
N GLU A 86 17.54 -19.42 5.29
CA GLU A 86 18.53 -19.39 4.21
C GLU A 86 18.26 -18.23 3.25
N GLU A 87 19.32 -17.53 2.83
CA GLU A 87 19.25 -16.40 1.90
C GLU A 87 18.62 -16.78 0.55
N GLY A 88 18.85 -18.01 0.07
CA GLY A 88 18.25 -18.51 -1.17
C GLY A 88 16.72 -18.53 -1.13
N THR A 89 16.12 -18.84 0.01
CA THR A 89 14.66 -18.84 0.20
C THR A 89 14.09 -17.42 0.15
N LEU A 90 14.81 -16.43 0.68
CA LEU A 90 14.38 -15.03 0.59
C LEU A 90 14.30 -14.58 -0.87
N GLU A 91 15.32 -14.89 -1.66
CA GLU A 91 15.34 -14.57 -3.10
C GLU A 91 14.20 -15.23 -3.87
N GLU A 92 13.86 -16.49 -3.54
CA GLU A 92 12.72 -17.19 -4.13
C GLU A 92 11.40 -16.49 -3.78
N ILE A 93 11.17 -16.14 -2.51
CA ILE A 93 9.97 -15.41 -2.07
C ILE A 93 9.86 -14.06 -2.77
N LEU A 94 10.97 -13.31 -2.86
CA LEU A 94 11.00 -12.01 -3.51
C LEU A 94 10.65 -12.12 -5.00
N ARG A 95 11.22 -13.10 -5.70
CA ARG A 95 11.02 -13.30 -7.13
C ARG A 95 9.62 -13.82 -7.46
N ASP A 96 9.16 -14.84 -6.76
CA ASP A 96 7.99 -15.62 -7.16
C ASP A 96 6.68 -15.13 -6.50
N HIS A 97 6.77 -14.37 -5.40
CA HIS A 97 5.59 -13.91 -4.66
C HIS A 97 5.53 -12.39 -4.47
N VAL A 98 6.57 -11.76 -3.95
CA VAL A 98 6.55 -10.31 -3.67
C VAL A 98 6.58 -9.50 -4.96
N SER A 99 7.43 -9.86 -5.93
CA SER A 99 7.57 -9.13 -7.19
C SER A 99 6.27 -9.10 -8.00
N PRO A 100 5.54 -10.22 -8.19
CA PRO A 100 4.21 -10.18 -8.83
C PRO A 100 3.22 -9.29 -8.08
N ALA A 101 3.12 -9.43 -6.75
CA ALA A 101 2.22 -8.62 -5.94
C ALA A 101 2.51 -7.11 -6.05
N ALA A 102 3.78 -6.71 -5.97
CA ALA A 102 4.18 -5.32 -6.11
C ALA A 102 3.86 -4.75 -7.50
N LYS A 103 4.07 -5.55 -8.55
CA LYS A 103 3.74 -5.15 -9.93
C LYS A 103 2.23 -5.03 -10.15
N GLU A 104 1.43 -5.92 -9.57
CA GLU A 104 -0.03 -5.86 -9.64
C GLU A 104 -0.58 -4.62 -8.92
N VAL A 105 -0.10 -4.33 -7.70
CA VAL A 105 -0.46 -3.11 -6.96
C VAL A 105 -0.04 -1.84 -7.72
N LEU A 106 1.16 -1.83 -8.31
CA LEU A 106 1.59 -0.74 -9.18
C LEU A 106 0.71 -0.60 -10.43
N GLY A 107 0.28 -1.72 -11.03
CA GLY A 107 -0.66 -1.75 -12.14
C GLY A 107 -1.99 -1.09 -11.78
N VAL A 108 -2.56 -1.44 -10.61
CA VAL A 108 -3.76 -0.78 -10.07
C VAL A 108 -3.54 0.73 -9.90
N TRP A 109 -2.40 1.14 -9.35
CA TRP A 109 -2.10 2.57 -9.21
C TRP A 109 -2.02 3.28 -10.56
N LEU A 110 -1.31 2.70 -11.53
CA LEU A 110 -1.18 3.27 -12.87
C LEU A 110 -2.55 3.41 -13.54
N GLU A 111 -3.38 2.37 -13.51
CA GLU A 111 -4.68 2.33 -14.21
C GLU A 111 -5.79 3.11 -13.50
N ARG A 112 -5.83 3.09 -12.16
CA ARG A 112 -6.94 3.65 -11.37
C ARG A 112 -6.63 4.96 -10.68
N CYS A 113 -5.35 5.28 -10.46
CA CYS A 113 -4.94 6.46 -9.70
C CYS A 113 -4.19 7.48 -10.56
N ALA A 114 -3.28 7.02 -11.43
CA ALA A 114 -2.47 7.89 -12.28
C ALA A 114 -3.17 8.29 -13.59
N VAL A 115 -4.09 7.48 -14.13
CA VAL A 115 -4.87 7.88 -15.33
C VAL A 115 -5.74 9.08 -15.02
N GLU A 116 -5.49 10.17 -15.73
CA GLU A 116 -6.27 11.41 -15.66
C GLU A 116 -7.45 11.37 -16.63
N GLU A 117 -8.57 10.79 -16.21
CA GLU A 117 -9.84 11.06 -16.91
C GLU A 117 -10.27 12.51 -16.60
N GLU A 118 -10.50 13.32 -17.64
CA GLU A 118 -10.73 14.78 -17.54
C GLU A 118 -11.87 15.17 -16.58
N GLU A 119 -12.89 14.30 -16.42
CA GLU A 119 -14.02 14.51 -15.51
C GLU A 119 -13.63 14.38 -14.02
N LYS A 120 -12.58 13.62 -13.67
CA LYS A 120 -12.12 13.44 -12.29
C LYS A 120 -11.20 14.57 -11.79
N ARG A 121 -10.88 15.56 -12.64
CA ARG A 121 -10.00 16.69 -12.30
C ARG A 121 -10.69 17.84 -11.57
N VAL A 122 -12.00 18.02 -11.71
CA VAL A 122 -12.71 19.13 -11.07
C VAL A 122 -12.94 18.80 -9.59
N MET A 123 -11.90 18.96 -8.79
CA MET A 123 -12.01 18.93 -7.32
C MET A 123 -12.53 20.28 -6.83
N GLY A 124 -13.45 20.24 -5.88
CA GLY A 124 -13.92 21.45 -5.20
C GLY A 124 -12.76 22.15 -4.49
N VAL A 125 -12.86 23.48 -4.33
CA VAL A 125 -11.81 24.29 -3.66
C VAL A 125 -11.54 23.78 -2.24
N GLU A 126 -12.59 23.43 -1.49
CA GLU A 126 -12.47 22.88 -0.14
C GLU A 126 -11.75 21.52 -0.12
N GLU A 127 -12.11 20.61 -1.04
CA GLU A 127 -11.47 19.29 -1.16
C GLU A 127 -9.97 19.44 -1.50
N LYS A 128 -9.63 20.37 -2.40
CA LYS A 128 -8.23 20.65 -2.75
C LYS A 128 -7.44 21.18 -1.54
N LEU A 129 -8.01 22.13 -0.79
CA LEU A 129 -7.34 22.70 0.39
C LEU A 129 -7.14 21.67 1.50
N GLU A 130 -8.11 20.78 1.70
CA GLU A 130 -8.00 19.71 2.70
C GLU A 130 -6.92 18.69 2.29
N LEU A 131 -6.89 18.28 1.02
CA LEU A 131 -5.82 17.43 0.50
C LEU A 131 -4.44 18.07 0.69
N GLU A 132 -4.28 19.35 0.33
CA GLU A 132 -3.02 20.07 0.51
C GLU A 132 -2.59 20.17 1.98
N ARG A 133 -3.54 20.36 2.91
CA ARG A 133 -3.26 20.40 4.34
C ARG A 133 -2.79 19.05 4.85
N ARG A 134 -3.50 17.98 4.48
CA ARG A 134 -3.16 16.62 4.93
C ARG A 134 -1.84 16.16 4.32
N ASP A 135 -1.61 16.40 3.03
CA ASP A 135 -0.36 16.04 2.35
C ASP A 135 0.86 16.76 2.96
N LYS A 136 0.71 18.00 3.44
CA LYS A 136 1.79 18.74 4.12
C LYS A 136 2.05 18.26 5.56
N SER A 137 1.06 17.63 6.18
CA SER A 137 1.18 17.09 7.54
C SER A 137 1.75 15.68 7.55
N PHE A 138 1.73 14.99 6.40
CA PHE A 138 2.26 13.65 6.23
C PHE A 138 3.77 13.69 5.96
#